data_AF-A0AAD6D0H2-F1
#
_entry.id   AF-A0AAD6D0H2-F1
#
_cell.length_a   1.000
_cell.length_b   1.000
_cell.length_c   1.000
_cell.angle_alpha   90.00
_cell.angle_beta   90.00
_cell.angle_gamma   90.00
#
_symmetry.space_group_name_H-M   'P 1'
#
loop_
_entity.id
_entity.type
_entity.pdbx_description
1 polymer ?
#
loop_
_entity_poly.entity_id
_entity_poly.type
_entity_poly.pdbx_seq_one_letter_code
_entity_poly.pdbx_strand_id
1 'polypeptide(L)'
;SVTNPVTTPRRFAKEGVHLVNFLIRIKISLDPNSPVKEFPRPKFDEDPGFANGFSTKQPYRCLDSILPHLVGVLSVAEASEMLEIYFNEGSNSLYKSTSPYMLAHILHPSTMLDQPDSRLISPALLAVILFCVTQTADMKIFDTPGARERTSVDLYRLSLILLESEDPDNYFRTSDGWQFHPHTNDSSASDLISTPSRQPSGKSLLPRQLGSTDIILAVTILTLAISGGHYKADSLKWKDKLVRLVRASGLSMEDQDIDLGPVFCGLYNGDATFRRWLILKEERRRLFWLIYSLDRHLALSFNMRLGLPEGTFCVRTPLPEKVWRSLDTADLTYIPTCPLGPPTQISGCGFFEYFLPLATVLGHIIDLHHYRSHPTMGNYVPMEAIRHIEVMISSREQELAALKSQNNELPPNDPSIQGLPQHSTGPPSNSTEEFPSSNMPNSTRSNLQLVQVYSTYLLHVFHILLHGKWDPISMIEDKDDWITSESFLKCASHALSATGVVSQIMTLDPELLFMPYLFGIYLLQGSFILLLFVDRMPELGPNRSVEEVCETIIRAHEVSVVTLDTTFQKNFRKVFRSMLYDAQQTGPHSWDEHKARRRELLSLYRWTPLSHGLAY
;
A
#
# COMPACT_ATOMS: atom_id res chain seq x y z
N SER A 1 22.54 -7.18 -54.99
CA SER A 1 23.61 -7.78 -54.17
C SER A 1 23.98 -6.76 -53.09
N VAL A 2 23.65 -7.03 -51.82
CA VAL A 2 24.62 -7.41 -50.74
C VAL A 2 25.38 -6.16 -50.25
N THR A 3 25.37 -5.67 -49.00
CA THR A 3 24.94 -6.13 -47.68
C THR A 3 25.11 -4.98 -46.65
N ASN A 4 24.18 -4.87 -45.69
CA ASN A 4 24.35 -4.27 -44.34
C ASN A 4 25.14 -5.25 -43.43
N PRO A 5 25.58 -4.96 -42.16
CA PRO A 5 25.00 -3.97 -41.23
C PRO A 5 25.95 -3.22 -40.26
N VAL A 6 25.38 -2.17 -39.68
CA VAL A 6 25.82 -1.45 -38.47
C VAL A 6 25.17 -2.09 -37.23
N THR A 7 25.96 -2.17 -36.16
CA THR A 7 25.70 -2.74 -34.83
C THR A 7 24.57 -2.06 -34.03
N THR A 8 23.77 -2.89 -33.34
CA THR A 8 22.74 -2.51 -32.35
C THR A 8 23.25 -2.77 -30.92
N PRO A 9 22.83 -2.00 -29.89
CA PRO A 9 22.91 -2.44 -28.51
C PRO A 9 21.54 -2.99 -28.06
N ARG A 10 21.36 -4.31 -28.16
CA ARG A 10 20.29 -5.06 -27.46
C ARG A 10 20.92 -5.79 -26.28
N ARG A 11 20.79 -5.25 -25.07
CA ARG A 11 20.96 -5.98 -23.80
C ARG A 11 20.33 -5.14 -22.69
N PHE A 12 19.05 -5.41 -22.36
CA PHE A 12 18.38 -5.16 -21.06
C PHE A 12 16.86 -5.52 -21.15
N ALA A 13 16.51 -6.53 -21.95
CA ALA A 13 15.10 -6.96 -22.13
C ALA A 13 14.92 -8.48 -22.17
N LYS A 14 15.89 -9.25 -21.64
CA LYS A 14 15.84 -10.73 -21.68
C LYS A 14 15.71 -11.41 -20.32
N GLU A 15 15.78 -10.69 -19.20
CA GLU A 15 15.67 -11.32 -17.87
C GLU A 15 14.22 -11.50 -17.41
N GLY A 16 13.30 -10.58 -17.76
CA GLY A 16 11.88 -10.72 -17.42
C GLY A 16 11.12 -11.84 -18.17
N VAL A 17 11.62 -12.31 -19.32
CA VAL A 17 10.97 -13.37 -20.11
C VAL A 17 11.34 -14.78 -19.59
N HIS A 18 12.44 -14.90 -18.86
CA HIS A 18 12.86 -16.16 -18.24
C HIS A 18 12.12 -16.43 -16.92
N LEU A 19 11.80 -15.39 -16.14
CA LEU A 19 10.95 -15.46 -14.94
C LEU A 19 9.54 -16.00 -15.26
N VAL A 20 8.95 -15.48 -16.34
CA VAL A 20 7.60 -15.87 -16.80
C VAL A 20 7.56 -17.32 -17.30
N ASN A 21 8.58 -17.76 -18.02
CA ASN A 21 8.68 -19.16 -18.46
C ASN A 21 9.06 -20.13 -17.33
N PHE A 22 9.72 -19.64 -16.27
CA PHE A 22 10.06 -20.42 -15.08
C PHE A 22 8.86 -20.63 -14.15
N LEU A 23 8.02 -19.59 -13.95
CA LEU A 23 6.76 -19.70 -13.22
C LEU A 23 5.75 -20.64 -13.90
N ILE A 24 5.75 -20.70 -15.24
CA ILE A 24 4.96 -21.69 -16.01
C ILE A 24 5.49 -23.13 -15.80
N ARG A 25 6.81 -23.30 -15.56
CA ARG A 25 7.43 -24.61 -15.27
C ARG A 25 7.23 -25.10 -13.84
N ILE A 26 7.04 -24.21 -12.86
CA ILE A 26 6.74 -24.58 -11.47
C ILE A 26 5.41 -25.38 -11.36
N LYS A 27 4.50 -25.25 -12.33
CA LYS A 27 3.25 -26.03 -12.39
C LYS A 27 3.42 -27.49 -12.87
N ILE A 28 4.60 -27.88 -13.37
CA ILE A 28 4.85 -29.21 -13.99
C ILE A 28 5.74 -30.13 -13.13
N SER A 29 6.34 -29.65 -12.04
CA SER A 29 7.24 -30.47 -11.21
C SER A 29 6.95 -30.33 -9.72
N LEU A 30 5.87 -30.95 -9.29
CA LEU A 30 5.59 -31.28 -7.90
C LEU A 30 5.17 -32.76 -7.88
N ASP A 31 6.16 -33.65 -7.93
CA ASP A 31 5.97 -35.08 -7.67
C ASP A 31 6.59 -35.37 -6.29
N PRO A 32 5.80 -35.77 -5.27
CA PRO A 32 6.25 -35.78 -3.88
C PRO A 32 7.07 -37.02 -3.48
N ASN A 33 7.48 -37.90 -4.40
CA ASN A 33 8.11 -39.19 -4.05
C ASN A 33 9.47 -39.45 -4.75
N SER A 34 10.46 -38.57 -4.59
CA SER A 34 11.85 -38.87 -4.96
C SER A 34 12.78 -38.86 -3.73
N PRO A 35 13.51 -39.95 -3.43
CA PRO A 35 14.45 -39.97 -2.32
C PRO A 35 15.66 -39.07 -2.60
N VAL A 36 16.05 -38.29 -1.59
CA VAL A 36 17.21 -37.40 -1.60
C VAL A 36 18.49 -38.21 -1.88
N LYS A 37 19.09 -38.03 -3.05
CA LYS A 37 20.46 -38.50 -3.33
C LYS A 37 21.44 -37.44 -2.86
N GLU A 38 22.26 -37.79 -1.86
CA GLU A 38 23.45 -37.04 -1.49
C GLU A 38 24.40 -36.93 -2.69
N PHE A 39 24.86 -35.70 -2.99
CA PHE A 39 25.98 -35.44 -3.88
C PHE A 39 27.07 -34.66 -3.13
N PRO A 40 28.36 -34.82 -3.51
CA PRO A 40 29.49 -34.64 -2.61
C PRO A 40 29.88 -33.17 -2.43
N ARG A 41 30.33 -32.85 -1.21
CA ARG A 41 30.95 -31.56 -0.85
C ARG A 41 32.25 -31.35 -1.63
N PRO A 42 32.49 -30.18 -2.25
CA PRO A 42 33.84 -29.78 -2.63
C PRO A 42 34.60 -29.32 -1.38
N LYS A 43 35.80 -29.86 -1.16
CA LYS A 43 36.76 -29.31 -0.20
C LYS A 43 37.35 -28.04 -0.80
N PHE A 44 37.21 -26.90 -0.12
CA PHE A 44 38.00 -25.71 -0.36
C PHE A 44 39.12 -25.66 0.67
N ASP A 45 40.35 -25.51 0.19
CA ASP A 45 41.55 -25.30 1.00
C ASP A 45 41.44 -23.95 1.75
N GLU A 46 41.76 -23.99 3.04
CA GLU A 46 41.90 -22.82 3.90
C GLU A 46 43.21 -22.09 3.56
N ASP A 47 43.12 -20.79 3.27
CA ASP A 47 44.27 -19.88 3.26
C ASP A 47 44.01 -18.77 4.29
N PRO A 48 44.87 -18.58 5.31
CA PRO A 48 44.61 -17.69 6.42
C PRO A 48 45.18 -16.30 6.15
N GLY A 49 44.33 -15.29 6.26
CA GLY A 49 44.77 -13.93 6.55
C GLY A 49 44.20 -12.88 5.62
N PHE A 50 43.18 -12.17 6.10
CA PHE A 50 43.10 -10.71 6.12
C PHE A 50 41.89 -10.34 6.98
N ALA A 51 42.14 -10.08 8.26
CA ALA A 51 41.15 -9.57 9.19
C ALA A 51 40.83 -8.12 8.79
N ASN A 52 39.66 -7.92 8.16
CA ASN A 52 39.01 -6.61 8.11
C ASN A 52 37.81 -6.66 9.08
N GLY A 53 37.82 -5.75 10.05
CA GLY A 53 36.87 -5.69 11.14
C GLY A 53 35.44 -5.46 10.67
N PHE A 54 34.63 -6.52 10.67
CA PHE A 54 33.19 -6.40 10.74
C PHE A 54 32.83 -6.07 12.19
N SER A 55 32.22 -4.91 12.43
CA SER A 55 31.53 -4.64 13.68
C SER A 55 30.36 -5.63 13.77
N THR A 56 30.56 -6.79 14.41
CA THR A 56 29.52 -7.78 14.67
C THR A 56 28.53 -7.21 15.68
N LYS A 57 27.54 -6.45 15.21
CA LYS A 57 26.34 -6.15 16.00
C LYS A 57 25.74 -7.49 16.44
N GLN A 58 25.34 -7.59 17.70
CA GLN A 58 24.59 -8.76 18.15
C GLN A 58 23.27 -8.86 17.37
N PRO A 59 22.85 -10.08 17.00
CA PRO A 59 21.60 -10.27 16.26
C PRO A 59 20.40 -9.84 17.10
N TYR A 60 19.40 -9.24 16.46
CA TYR A 60 18.17 -8.85 17.13
C TYR A 60 17.45 -10.06 17.70
N ARG A 61 17.05 -9.99 18.98
CA ARG A 61 16.42 -11.11 19.71
C ARG A 61 15.11 -11.56 19.06
N CYS A 62 14.40 -10.63 18.41
CA CYS A 62 13.16 -10.96 17.70
C CYS A 62 13.39 -11.95 16.53
N LEU A 63 14.61 -12.06 15.98
CA LEU A 63 14.91 -13.01 14.91
C LEU A 63 15.06 -14.45 15.40
N ASP A 64 15.29 -14.69 16.69
CA ASP A 64 15.57 -16.03 17.23
C ASP A 64 14.49 -17.06 16.87
N SER A 65 13.22 -16.63 16.74
CA SER A 65 12.10 -17.51 16.39
C SER A 65 12.13 -17.97 14.91
N ILE A 66 12.71 -17.17 14.01
CA ILE A 66 12.75 -17.46 12.58
C ILE A 66 14.09 -18.03 12.10
N LEU A 67 15.20 -17.74 12.80
CA LEU A 67 16.54 -18.20 12.41
C LEU A 67 16.64 -19.70 12.05
N PRO A 68 16.01 -20.65 12.79
CA PRO A 68 16.05 -22.06 12.42
C PRO A 68 15.46 -22.37 11.04
N HIS A 69 14.54 -21.53 10.56
CA HIS A 69 13.86 -21.69 9.27
C HIS A 69 14.58 -20.98 8.10
N LEU A 70 15.57 -20.11 8.39
CA LEU A 70 16.31 -19.36 7.37
C LEU A 70 17.58 -20.07 6.90
N VAL A 71 17.88 -21.26 7.43
CA VAL A 71 19.09 -22.02 7.09
C VAL A 71 19.13 -22.31 5.59
N GLY A 72 20.18 -21.82 4.92
CA GLY A 72 20.36 -21.96 3.47
C GLY A 72 19.66 -20.90 2.62
N VAL A 73 18.88 -20.01 3.23
CA VAL A 73 18.18 -18.89 2.55
C VAL A 73 18.85 -17.55 2.88
N LEU A 74 19.08 -17.27 4.18
CA LEU A 74 19.72 -16.05 4.67
C LEU A 74 20.63 -16.35 5.87
N SER A 75 21.74 -15.64 5.96
CA SER A 75 22.56 -15.58 7.18
C SER A 75 21.91 -14.67 8.23
N VAL A 76 22.33 -14.84 9.49
CA VAL A 76 21.88 -14.01 10.62
C VAL A 76 22.15 -12.52 10.39
N ALA A 77 23.31 -12.20 9.79
CA ALA A 77 23.71 -10.83 9.48
C ALA A 77 22.79 -10.21 8.41
N GLU A 78 22.50 -10.95 7.34
CA GLU A 78 21.59 -10.50 6.27
C GLU A 78 20.17 -10.31 6.79
N ALA A 79 19.65 -11.24 7.60
CA ALA A 79 18.33 -11.10 8.21
C ALA A 79 18.25 -9.86 9.13
N SER A 80 19.32 -9.57 9.88
CA SER A 80 19.40 -8.38 10.74
C SER A 80 19.44 -7.09 9.91
N GLU A 81 20.25 -7.06 8.84
CA GLU A 81 20.31 -5.93 7.91
C GLU A 81 18.97 -5.67 7.21
N MET A 82 18.28 -6.72 6.76
CA MET A 82 16.94 -6.61 6.18
C MET A 82 15.92 -6.05 7.17
N LEU A 83 16.02 -6.43 8.45
CA LEU A 83 15.16 -5.89 9.50
C LEU A 83 15.45 -4.40 9.77
N GLU A 84 16.74 -4.01 9.77
CA GLU A 84 17.12 -2.60 9.82
C GLU A 84 16.57 -1.84 8.61
N ILE A 85 16.63 -2.39 7.40
CA ILE A 85 16.05 -1.80 6.20
C ILE A 85 14.53 -1.61 6.35
N TYR A 86 13.82 -2.58 6.95
CA TYR A 86 12.38 -2.46 7.19
C TYR A 86 12.02 -1.29 8.12
N PHE A 87 12.83 -1.02 9.15
CA PHE A 87 12.57 0.04 10.12
C PHE A 87 13.22 1.38 9.79
N ASN A 88 14.16 1.40 8.85
CA ASN A 88 14.84 2.62 8.46
C ASN A 88 13.91 3.46 7.58
N GLU A 89 13.16 4.35 8.22
CA GLU A 89 12.45 5.41 7.51
C GLU A 89 13.47 6.18 6.68
N GLY A 90 13.20 6.38 5.39
CA GLY A 90 14.05 7.03 4.39
C GLY A 90 14.37 8.51 4.68
N SER A 91 14.89 8.80 5.88
CA SER A 91 15.27 10.11 6.36
C SER A 91 16.56 10.60 5.72
N ASN A 92 17.31 9.77 4.99
CA ASN A 92 18.65 10.15 4.52
C ASN A 92 19.09 9.64 3.14
N SER A 93 18.21 9.12 2.29
CA SER A 93 18.62 8.89 0.89
C SER A 93 17.44 8.84 -0.06
N LEU A 94 17.49 9.68 -1.10
CA LEU A 94 16.67 9.60 -2.31
C LEU A 94 16.72 8.20 -2.99
N TYR A 95 17.64 7.33 -2.56
CA TYR A 95 17.95 6.05 -3.19
C TYR A 95 17.69 4.81 -2.31
N LYS A 96 17.15 4.96 -1.08
CA LYS A 96 16.79 3.81 -0.25
C LYS A 96 15.29 3.56 -0.37
N SER A 97 14.89 2.81 -1.40
CA SER A 97 13.50 2.49 -1.69
C SER A 97 12.94 1.58 -0.59
N THR A 98 12.06 2.13 0.26
CA THR A 98 11.16 1.30 1.06
C THR A 98 10.29 0.50 0.10
N SER A 99 10.08 -0.79 0.39
CA SER A 99 9.29 -1.69 -0.46
C SER A 99 7.95 -1.06 -0.87
N PRO A 100 7.53 -1.15 -2.15
CA PRO A 100 6.28 -0.55 -2.62
C PRO A 100 5.04 -1.12 -1.92
N TYR A 101 5.19 -2.27 -1.27
CA TYR A 101 4.14 -2.95 -0.49
C TYR A 101 4.08 -2.50 0.98
N MET A 102 4.90 -1.52 1.39
CA MET A 102 4.90 -0.96 2.73
C MET A 102 4.31 0.45 2.70
N LEU A 103 2.98 0.55 2.81
CA LEU A 103 2.27 1.83 2.73
C LEU A 103 2.43 2.68 3.99
N ALA A 104 2.58 2.06 5.15
CA ALA A 104 2.79 2.71 6.44
C ALA A 104 3.50 1.76 7.42
N HIS A 105 4.28 2.32 8.35
CA HIS A 105 4.82 1.55 9.47
C HIS A 105 3.73 1.31 10.51
N ILE A 106 3.38 0.02 10.65
CA ILE A 106 2.39 -0.43 11.64
C ILE A 106 3.06 -0.76 12.97
N LEU A 107 4.26 -1.35 12.91
CA LEU A 107 5.01 -1.75 14.10
C LEU A 107 5.89 -0.60 14.59
N HIS A 108 5.93 -0.36 15.89
CA HIS A 108 6.84 0.62 16.47
C HIS A 108 8.24 0.00 16.66
N PRO A 109 9.34 0.66 16.22
CA PRO A 109 10.69 0.09 16.29
C PRO A 109 11.11 -0.35 17.70
N SER A 110 10.77 0.43 18.73
CA SER A 110 11.10 0.12 20.13
C SER A 110 10.51 -1.20 20.63
N THR A 111 9.49 -1.72 19.97
CA THR A 111 8.90 -3.02 20.33
C THR A 111 9.70 -4.20 19.81
N MET A 112 10.62 -3.96 18.87
CA MET A 112 11.35 -4.99 18.10
C MET A 112 12.86 -4.93 18.24
N LEU A 113 13.42 -3.71 18.30
CA LEU A 113 14.86 -3.48 18.23
C LEU A 113 15.51 -3.32 19.63
N ASP A 114 14.73 -3.05 20.68
CA ASP A 114 15.25 -2.81 22.03
C ASP A 114 15.39 -4.11 22.85
N GLN A 115 16.64 -4.50 23.16
CA GLN A 115 16.96 -5.89 23.53
C GLN A 115 16.65 -6.41 24.95
N PRO A 116 16.21 -5.65 25.98
CA PRO A 116 15.60 -6.29 27.14
C PRO A 116 14.07 -6.52 26.98
N ASP A 117 13.34 -5.59 26.33
CA ASP A 117 11.86 -5.53 26.36
C ASP A 117 11.18 -5.79 25.00
N SER A 118 11.93 -6.30 24.02
CA SER A 118 11.43 -6.72 22.70
C SER A 118 10.28 -7.72 22.84
N ARG A 119 9.18 -7.48 22.11
CA ARG A 119 8.02 -8.39 22.06
C ARG A 119 8.39 -9.67 21.30
N LEU A 120 7.82 -10.80 21.70
CA LEU A 120 7.86 -12.02 20.89
C LEU A 120 6.97 -11.84 19.66
N ILE A 121 7.57 -11.90 18.47
CA ILE A 121 6.87 -11.74 17.20
C ILE A 121 6.71 -13.09 16.55
N SER A 122 5.56 -13.27 15.90
CA SER A 122 5.30 -14.45 15.07
C SER A 122 6.42 -14.65 14.04
N PRO A 123 6.97 -15.88 13.91
CA PRO A 123 7.91 -16.20 12.84
C PRO A 123 7.27 -15.98 11.46
N ALA A 124 5.95 -16.13 11.31
CA ALA A 124 5.25 -15.87 10.05
C ALA A 124 5.34 -14.39 9.65
N LEU A 125 5.12 -13.47 10.58
CA LEU A 125 5.25 -12.03 10.32
C LEU A 125 6.69 -11.66 9.95
N LEU A 126 7.69 -12.20 10.66
CA LEU A 126 9.10 -11.95 10.33
C LEU A 126 9.44 -12.45 8.92
N ALA A 127 8.97 -13.65 8.53
CA ALA A 127 9.19 -14.19 7.20
C ALA A 127 8.58 -13.27 6.13
N VAL A 128 7.37 -12.76 6.38
CA VAL A 128 6.68 -11.84 5.46
C VAL A 128 7.39 -10.48 5.39
N ILE A 129 7.91 -9.95 6.50
CA ILE A 129 8.72 -8.73 6.51
C ILE A 129 9.98 -8.92 5.66
N LEU A 130 10.71 -10.02 5.85
CA LEU A 130 11.91 -10.33 5.05
C LEU A 130 11.55 -10.51 3.57
N PHE A 131 10.47 -11.21 3.26
CA PHE A 131 9.95 -11.34 1.89
C PHE A 131 9.66 -9.96 1.26
N CYS A 132 9.01 -9.06 2.01
CA CYS A 132 8.66 -7.72 1.56
C CYS A 132 9.92 -6.86 1.28
N VAL A 133 10.91 -6.93 2.16
CA VAL A 133 12.19 -6.22 2.04
C VAL A 133 13.00 -6.74 0.84
N THR A 134 12.97 -8.06 0.58
CA THR A 134 13.68 -8.69 -0.55
C THR A 134 13.31 -8.08 -1.91
N GLN A 135 12.13 -7.47 -2.04
CA GLN A 135 11.68 -6.88 -3.30
C GLN A 135 12.53 -5.67 -3.73
N THR A 136 13.03 -4.89 -2.78
CA THR A 136 13.66 -3.58 -3.04
C THR A 136 15.01 -3.38 -2.35
N ALA A 137 15.36 -4.22 -1.36
CA ALA A 137 16.58 -4.08 -0.60
C ALA A 137 17.82 -4.05 -1.50
N ASP A 138 18.65 -3.04 -1.32
CA ASP A 138 19.95 -2.92 -1.99
C ASP A 138 21.03 -3.55 -1.11
N MET A 139 21.20 -4.87 -1.25
CA MET A 139 22.14 -5.67 -0.48
C MET A 139 22.97 -6.55 -1.41
N LYS A 140 24.25 -6.75 -1.06
CA LYS A 140 25.22 -7.50 -1.89
C LYS A 140 24.79 -8.93 -2.22
N ILE A 141 24.02 -9.57 -1.34
CA ILE A 141 23.45 -10.91 -1.59
C ILE A 141 22.57 -10.95 -2.86
N PHE A 142 21.96 -9.81 -3.22
CA PHE A 142 21.08 -9.68 -4.39
C PHE A 142 21.80 -9.28 -5.68
N ASP A 143 23.10 -8.96 -5.63
CA ASP A 143 23.90 -8.60 -6.81
C ASP A 143 24.07 -9.78 -7.78
N THR A 144 24.01 -11.00 -7.25
CA THR A 144 24.10 -12.22 -8.06
C THR A 144 22.83 -12.39 -8.90
N PRO A 145 22.93 -12.57 -10.24
CA PRO A 145 21.76 -12.74 -11.09
C PRO A 145 20.81 -13.85 -10.61
N GLY A 146 19.54 -13.50 -10.49
CA GLY A 146 18.47 -14.39 -10.01
C GLY A 146 18.50 -14.71 -8.51
N ALA A 147 19.47 -14.21 -7.72
CA ALA A 147 19.50 -14.45 -6.27
C ALA A 147 18.28 -13.83 -5.59
N ARG A 148 17.94 -12.57 -5.93
CA ARG A 148 16.74 -11.90 -5.41
C ARG A 148 15.46 -12.70 -5.67
N GLU A 149 15.28 -13.20 -6.88
CA GLU A 149 14.12 -14.02 -7.24
C GLU A 149 14.07 -15.31 -6.41
N ARG A 150 15.17 -16.05 -6.32
CA ARG A 150 15.23 -17.29 -5.52
C ARG A 150 14.90 -17.04 -4.06
N THR A 151 15.60 -16.09 -3.43
CA THR A 151 15.37 -15.71 -2.03
C THR A 151 13.95 -15.22 -1.81
N SER A 152 13.39 -14.42 -2.72
CA SER A 152 12.00 -13.96 -2.65
C SER A 152 11.02 -15.14 -2.69
N VAL A 153 11.23 -16.11 -3.57
CA VAL A 153 10.36 -17.29 -3.69
C VAL A 153 10.47 -18.17 -2.45
N ASP A 154 11.68 -18.38 -1.93
CA ASP A 154 11.91 -19.21 -0.74
C ASP A 154 11.30 -18.56 0.51
N LEU A 155 11.47 -17.25 0.69
CA LEU A 155 10.82 -16.50 1.77
C LEU A 155 9.30 -16.47 1.61
N TYR A 156 8.77 -16.32 0.40
CA TYR A 156 7.33 -16.39 0.16
C TYR A 156 6.74 -17.76 0.54
N ARG A 157 7.40 -18.86 0.15
CA ARG A 157 6.99 -20.22 0.55
C ARG A 157 7.05 -20.39 2.06
N LEU A 158 8.14 -19.93 2.68
CA LEU A 158 8.30 -19.98 4.12
C LEU A 158 7.20 -19.18 4.84
N SER A 159 6.84 -18.00 4.33
CA SER A 159 5.72 -17.20 4.84
C SER A 159 4.42 -17.98 4.85
N LEU A 160 4.10 -18.70 3.76
CA LEU A 160 2.86 -19.48 3.67
C LEU A 160 2.85 -20.65 4.66
N ILE A 161 3.97 -21.38 4.79
CA ILE A 161 4.11 -22.52 5.72
C ILE A 161 3.94 -22.07 7.18
N LEU A 162 4.63 -21.00 7.58
CA LEU A 162 4.56 -20.51 8.95
C LEU A 162 3.18 -19.92 9.26
N LEU A 163 2.57 -19.23 8.29
CA LEU A 163 1.22 -18.69 8.42
C LEU A 163 0.18 -19.79 8.66
N GLU A 164 0.25 -20.91 7.92
CA GLU A 164 -0.69 -22.03 8.05
C GLU A 164 -0.79 -22.57 9.50
N SER A 165 0.34 -22.63 10.20
CA SER A 165 0.38 -23.15 11.58
C SER A 165 -0.25 -22.23 12.64
N GLU A 166 -0.36 -20.93 12.33
CA GLU A 166 -0.81 -19.88 13.25
C GLU A 166 -2.16 -19.24 12.84
N ASP A 167 -2.70 -19.65 11.68
CA ASP A 167 -3.86 -19.05 11.06
C ASP A 167 -5.19 -19.46 11.73
N PRO A 168 -5.96 -18.52 12.29
CA PRO A 168 -7.12 -18.85 13.12
C PRO A 168 -8.34 -19.34 12.33
N ASP A 169 -8.42 -19.14 11.01
CA ASP A 169 -9.57 -19.59 10.21
C ASP A 169 -9.31 -20.91 9.43
N ASN A 170 -8.12 -21.49 9.55
CA ASN A 170 -7.66 -22.73 8.88
C ASN A 170 -7.96 -22.76 7.37
N TYR A 171 -8.00 -21.59 6.73
CA TYR A 171 -8.33 -21.46 5.32
C TYR A 171 -7.16 -20.80 4.60
N PHE A 172 -6.35 -21.61 3.92
CA PHE A 172 -5.07 -21.17 3.38
C PHE A 172 -4.92 -21.48 1.89
N ARG A 173 -3.92 -20.83 1.32
CA ARG A 173 -3.53 -20.96 -0.09
C ARG A 173 -2.46 -22.05 -0.23
N THR A 174 -2.82 -23.19 -0.82
CA THR A 174 -1.89 -24.26 -1.24
C THR A 174 -1.54 -24.13 -2.72
N SER A 175 -0.70 -24.99 -3.29
CA SER A 175 -0.48 -25.04 -4.75
C SER A 175 -1.77 -25.32 -5.54
N ASP A 176 -2.65 -26.16 -4.98
CA ASP A 176 -3.86 -26.67 -5.64
C ASP A 176 -5.07 -25.74 -5.50
N GLY A 177 -4.91 -24.62 -4.79
CA GLY A 177 -5.96 -23.62 -4.62
C GLY A 177 -6.11 -23.22 -3.17
N TRP A 178 -7.31 -22.79 -2.80
CA TRP A 178 -7.63 -22.50 -1.41
C TRP A 178 -8.29 -23.71 -0.77
N GLN A 179 -7.74 -24.14 0.36
CA GLN A 179 -8.18 -25.35 1.05
C GLN A 179 -8.51 -25.01 2.50
N PHE A 180 -9.56 -25.67 3.01
CA PHE A 180 -9.92 -25.62 4.41
C PHE A 180 -9.43 -26.90 5.07
N HIS A 181 -8.56 -26.79 6.06
CA HIS A 181 -8.06 -27.93 6.82
C HIS A 181 -8.65 -27.88 8.22
N PRO A 182 -9.74 -28.60 8.50
CA PRO A 182 -10.25 -28.66 9.87
C PRO A 182 -9.15 -29.21 10.77
N HIS A 183 -8.98 -28.62 11.96
CA HIS A 183 -8.09 -29.16 12.97
C HIS A 183 -8.40 -30.65 13.16
N THR A 184 -7.49 -31.53 12.74
CA THR A 184 -7.53 -32.93 13.12
C THR A 184 -7.20 -32.95 14.60
N ASN A 185 -8.22 -33.15 15.44
CA ASN A 185 -8.04 -33.50 16.85
C ASN A 185 -7.36 -34.87 16.94
N ASP A 186 -6.08 -34.94 16.61
CA ASP A 186 -5.23 -36.09 16.92
C ASP A 186 -4.64 -35.87 18.31
N SER A 187 -5.52 -36.04 19.30
CA SER A 187 -5.12 -36.39 20.65
C SER A 187 -6.28 -37.11 21.32
N SER A 188 -6.23 -38.43 21.24
CA SER A 188 -6.65 -39.33 22.31
C SER A 188 -5.97 -38.90 23.62
N ALA A 189 -6.58 -37.94 24.32
CA ALA A 189 -6.41 -37.73 25.75
C ALA A 189 -7.66 -36.98 26.26
N SER A 190 -8.43 -37.72 27.05
CA SER A 190 -9.51 -37.25 27.90
C SER A 190 -9.21 -35.91 28.58
N ASP A 191 -10.03 -34.88 28.38
CA ASP A 191 -11.12 -34.57 29.31
C ASP A 191 -11.82 -33.23 29.00
N LEU A 192 -13.16 -33.30 28.99
CA LEU A 192 -14.13 -32.28 29.37
C LEU A 192 -14.26 -30.99 28.52
N ILE A 193 -15.22 -31.08 27.59
CA ILE A 193 -16.27 -30.09 27.26
C ILE A 193 -15.96 -28.63 27.65
N SER A 194 -15.71 -27.79 26.65
CA SER A 194 -15.87 -26.34 26.78
C SER A 194 -16.65 -25.81 25.58
N THR A 195 -17.96 -25.66 25.78
CA THR A 195 -18.82 -24.77 24.98
C THR A 195 -18.31 -23.33 25.08
N PRO A 196 -18.57 -22.45 24.08
CA PRO A 196 -18.07 -21.08 24.10
C PRO A 196 -18.82 -20.25 25.15
N SER A 197 -18.31 -20.25 26.37
CA SER A 197 -18.75 -19.37 27.45
C SER A 197 -18.12 -18.00 27.28
N ARG A 198 -18.95 -17.02 26.93
CA ARG A 198 -18.68 -15.60 27.10
C ARG A 198 -18.71 -15.31 28.61
N GLN A 199 -17.56 -15.41 29.29
CA GLN A 199 -17.40 -14.87 30.64
C GLN A 199 -16.26 -13.85 30.73
N PRO A 200 -16.50 -12.69 31.35
CA PRO A 200 -15.48 -11.71 31.68
C PRO A 200 -14.90 -12.05 33.06
N SER A 201 -13.63 -12.44 33.13
CA SER A 201 -12.91 -12.40 34.41
C SER A 201 -11.42 -12.20 34.19
N GLY A 202 -10.92 -11.13 34.79
CA GLY A 202 -9.54 -10.67 34.67
C GLY A 202 -8.54 -11.63 35.29
N LYS A 203 -7.34 -11.62 34.65
CA LYS A 203 -5.98 -11.96 35.14
C LYS A 203 -5.08 -12.56 34.03
N SER A 204 -5.31 -12.17 32.79
CA SER A 204 -4.28 -12.02 31.74
C SER A 204 -4.72 -10.83 30.87
N LEU A 205 -4.07 -9.67 31.02
CA LEU A 205 -4.53 -8.41 30.41
C LEU A 205 -4.10 -8.21 28.95
N LEU A 206 -3.38 -9.17 28.36
CA LEU A 206 -3.21 -9.31 26.90
C LEU A 206 -3.36 -10.79 26.48
N PRO A 207 -4.59 -11.33 26.40
CA PRO A 207 -4.81 -12.74 26.14
C PRO A 207 -5.09 -13.01 24.65
N ARG A 208 -4.24 -13.82 23.98
CA ARG A 208 -4.48 -14.46 22.65
C ARG A 208 -4.77 -13.52 21.44
N GLN A 209 -5.04 -12.24 21.67
CA GLN A 209 -5.39 -11.20 20.69
C GLN A 209 -4.17 -10.49 20.08
N LEU A 210 -2.97 -10.65 20.65
CA LEU A 210 -1.72 -10.12 20.06
C LEU A 210 -1.17 -11.02 18.95
N GLY A 211 -1.23 -12.35 19.14
CA GLY A 211 -0.85 -13.30 18.09
C GLY A 211 -1.70 -13.13 16.82
N SER A 212 -2.96 -12.72 16.96
CA SER A 212 -3.79 -12.38 15.81
C SER A 212 -3.37 -11.07 15.13
N THR A 213 -2.77 -10.09 15.82
CA THR A 213 -2.29 -8.85 15.18
C THR A 213 -1.12 -9.14 14.23
N ASP A 214 -0.14 -9.94 14.66
CA ASP A 214 1.02 -10.30 13.85
C ASP A 214 0.59 -11.04 12.59
N ILE A 215 -0.30 -12.02 12.77
CA ILE A 215 -0.86 -12.81 11.68
C ILE A 215 -1.70 -11.96 10.73
N ILE A 216 -2.55 -11.07 11.24
CA ILE A 216 -3.34 -10.16 10.39
C ILE A 216 -2.42 -9.22 9.61
N LEU A 217 -1.36 -8.70 10.22
CA LEU A 217 -0.37 -7.88 9.52
C LEU A 217 0.37 -8.68 8.46
N ALA A 218 0.78 -9.92 8.75
CA ALA A 218 1.40 -10.82 7.78
C ALA A 218 0.49 -11.07 6.57
N VAL A 219 -0.79 -11.40 6.82
CA VAL A 219 -1.81 -11.55 5.77
C VAL A 219 -2.02 -10.24 5.01
N THR A 220 -1.95 -9.09 5.67
CA THR A 220 -2.11 -7.77 5.05
C THR A 220 -0.99 -7.46 4.06
N ILE A 221 0.27 -7.66 4.47
CA ILE A 221 1.45 -7.47 3.62
C ILE A 221 1.43 -8.47 2.45
N LEU A 222 1.07 -9.74 2.69
CA LEU A 222 0.90 -10.72 1.61
C LEU A 222 -0.20 -10.30 0.64
N THR A 223 -1.33 -9.78 1.15
CA THR A 223 -2.41 -9.29 0.30
C THR A 223 -1.94 -8.15 -0.59
N LEU A 224 -1.18 -7.18 -0.05
CA LEU A 224 -0.57 -6.07 -0.79
C LEU A 224 0.39 -6.58 -1.89
N ALA A 225 1.27 -7.52 -1.55
CA ALA A 225 2.21 -8.09 -2.52
C ALA A 225 1.49 -8.85 -3.65
N ILE A 226 0.49 -9.67 -3.31
CA ILE A 226 -0.27 -10.47 -4.27
C ILE A 226 -1.15 -9.58 -5.16
N SER A 227 -1.83 -8.58 -4.58
CA SER A 227 -2.66 -7.64 -5.35
C SER A 227 -1.83 -6.71 -6.23
N GLY A 228 -0.57 -6.44 -5.89
CA GLY A 228 0.36 -5.66 -6.69
C GLY A 228 1.17 -6.48 -7.70
N GLY A 229 1.01 -7.81 -7.72
CA GLY A 229 1.72 -8.72 -8.62
C GLY A 229 0.89 -9.17 -9.84
N HIS A 230 1.40 -10.18 -10.55
CA HIS A 230 0.76 -10.72 -11.76
C HIS A 230 -0.56 -11.46 -11.51
N TYR A 231 -0.72 -12.07 -10.33
CA TYR A 231 -1.92 -12.82 -9.95
C TYR A 231 -2.89 -11.96 -9.14
N LYS A 232 -3.16 -10.74 -9.63
CA LYS A 232 -4.00 -9.76 -8.92
C LYS A 232 -5.36 -10.35 -8.55
N ALA A 233 -5.99 -11.17 -9.39
CA ALA A 233 -7.28 -11.81 -9.09
C ALA A 233 -7.24 -12.75 -7.85
N ASP A 234 -6.11 -13.43 -7.58
CA ASP A 234 -5.97 -14.27 -6.39
C ASP A 234 -6.11 -13.45 -5.10
N SER A 235 -5.78 -12.14 -5.12
CA SER A 235 -5.90 -11.26 -3.95
C SER A 235 -7.34 -11.06 -3.45
N LEU A 236 -8.38 -11.39 -4.25
CA LEU A 236 -9.78 -11.33 -3.80
C LEU A 236 -10.03 -12.21 -2.58
N LYS A 237 -9.55 -13.46 -2.62
CA LYS A 237 -9.74 -14.40 -1.51
C LYS A 237 -8.93 -13.99 -0.27
N TRP A 238 -7.74 -13.40 -0.50
CA TRP A 238 -6.93 -12.80 0.56
C TRP A 238 -7.63 -11.60 1.21
N LYS A 239 -8.25 -10.73 0.41
CA LYS A 239 -9.08 -9.62 0.91
C LYS A 239 -10.24 -10.14 1.76
N ASP A 240 -11.00 -11.12 1.29
CA ASP A 240 -12.12 -11.68 2.04
C ASP A 240 -11.66 -12.31 3.35
N LYS A 241 -10.51 -12.99 3.35
CA LYS A 241 -9.85 -13.49 4.55
C LYS A 241 -9.50 -12.36 5.52
N LEU A 242 -8.86 -11.28 5.05
CA LEU A 242 -8.56 -10.11 5.89
C LEU A 242 -9.82 -9.55 6.57
N VAL A 243 -10.88 -9.32 5.81
CA VAL A 243 -12.13 -8.77 6.36
C VAL A 243 -12.71 -9.70 7.43
N ARG A 244 -12.67 -11.01 7.24
CA ARG A 244 -13.08 -11.98 8.28
C ARG A 244 -12.19 -11.92 9.51
N LEU A 245 -10.87 -11.91 9.32
CA LEU A 245 -9.91 -11.87 10.43
C LEU A 245 -10.03 -10.58 11.25
N VAL A 246 -10.21 -9.43 10.59
CA VAL A 246 -10.44 -8.13 11.26
C VAL A 246 -11.67 -8.17 12.16
N ARG A 247 -12.77 -8.77 11.67
CA ARG A 247 -14.01 -8.92 12.46
C ARG A 247 -13.83 -9.93 13.59
N ALA A 248 -13.25 -11.09 13.30
CA ALA A 248 -13.09 -12.17 14.27
C ALA A 248 -12.11 -11.83 15.40
N SER A 249 -11.08 -11.02 15.13
CA SER A 249 -10.10 -10.59 16.13
C SER A 249 -10.57 -9.43 17.00
N GLY A 250 -11.73 -8.83 16.69
CA GLY A 250 -12.23 -7.62 17.35
C GLY A 250 -11.52 -6.34 16.91
N LEU A 251 -10.62 -6.40 15.91
CA LEU A 251 -9.86 -5.24 15.44
C LEU A 251 -10.77 -4.12 14.92
N SER A 252 -11.92 -4.45 14.32
CA SER A 252 -12.92 -3.45 13.91
C SER A 252 -13.64 -2.77 15.07
N MET A 253 -13.51 -3.28 16.29
CA MET A 253 -14.18 -2.76 17.50
C MET A 253 -13.16 -2.37 18.58
N GLU A 254 -11.91 -2.08 18.18
CA GLU A 254 -10.78 -1.79 19.08
C GLU A 254 -11.10 -0.73 20.14
N ASP A 255 -11.96 0.23 19.82
CA ASP A 255 -12.32 1.34 20.70
C ASP A 255 -13.74 1.29 21.30
N GLN A 256 -14.47 0.17 21.15
CA GLN A 256 -15.86 0.04 21.61
C GLN A 256 -16.04 0.13 23.14
N ASP A 257 -15.14 -0.49 23.90
CA ASP A 257 -15.31 -0.69 25.36
C ASP A 257 -14.56 0.35 26.22
N ILE A 258 -14.06 1.44 25.61
CA ILE A 258 -13.14 2.39 26.29
C ILE A 258 -13.87 3.53 27.03
N ASP A 259 -15.21 3.58 27.02
CA ASP A 259 -15.95 4.51 27.90
C ASP A 259 -15.77 4.19 29.40
N LEU A 260 -15.06 3.11 29.76
CA LEU A 260 -14.46 2.91 31.07
C LEU A 260 -13.18 3.74 31.21
N GLY A 261 -13.33 5.03 31.49
CA GLY A 261 -12.25 6.03 31.57
C GLY A 261 -11.15 5.80 32.65
N PRO A 262 -10.79 6.80 33.50
CA PRO A 262 -9.51 6.87 34.24
C PRO A 262 -9.13 5.68 35.15
N VAL A 263 -10.06 4.75 35.36
CA VAL A 263 -9.90 3.52 36.16
C VAL A 263 -8.82 2.60 35.59
N PHE A 264 -8.57 2.62 34.27
CA PHE A 264 -7.51 1.80 33.65
C PHE A 264 -6.09 2.33 33.86
N CYS A 265 -5.88 3.65 34.01
CA CYS A 265 -4.54 4.18 34.32
C CYS A 265 -4.03 3.73 35.70
N GLY A 266 -4.93 3.46 36.65
CA GLY A 266 -4.57 2.95 37.98
C GLY A 266 -4.17 1.47 38.02
N LEU A 267 -4.33 0.72 36.92
CA LEU A 267 -3.94 -0.70 36.79
C LEU A 267 -2.52 -0.89 36.26
N TYR A 268 -1.91 0.14 35.66
CA TYR A 268 -0.56 0.08 35.14
C TYR A 268 0.41 0.65 36.17
N ASN A 269 1.25 -0.22 36.74
CA ASN A 269 2.32 0.19 37.64
C ASN A 269 3.41 0.93 36.82
N GLY A 270 3.28 2.25 36.70
CA GLY A 270 4.30 3.14 36.12
C GLY A 270 4.18 3.41 34.61
N ASP A 271 4.81 4.51 34.19
CA ASP A 271 4.74 5.07 32.83
C ASP A 271 5.20 4.10 31.74
N ALA A 272 6.17 3.22 32.03
CA ALA A 272 6.69 2.24 31.07
C ALA A 272 5.62 1.21 30.64
N THR A 273 4.85 0.69 31.61
CA THR A 273 3.80 -0.31 31.33
C THR A 273 2.65 0.31 30.55
N PHE A 274 2.26 1.55 30.91
CA PHE A 274 1.22 2.29 30.18
C PHE A 274 1.66 2.63 28.76
N ARG A 275 2.90 3.09 28.58
CA ARG A 275 3.49 3.36 27.25
C ARG A 275 3.48 2.11 26.37
N ARG A 276 3.88 0.96 26.91
CA ARG A 276 3.87 -0.32 26.18
C ARG A 276 2.47 -0.68 25.70
N TRP A 277 1.47 -0.53 26.57
CA TRP A 277 0.07 -0.75 26.21
C TRP A 277 -0.40 0.22 25.13
N LEU A 278 -0.05 1.51 25.26
CA LEU A 278 -0.44 2.55 24.30
C LEU A 278 0.13 2.28 22.91
N ILE A 279 1.41 1.88 22.83
CA ILE A 279 2.06 1.47 21.58
C ILE A 279 1.28 0.31 20.95
N LEU A 280 1.07 -0.79 21.68
CA LEU A 280 0.37 -1.97 21.14
C LEU A 280 -1.05 -1.66 20.66
N LYS A 281 -1.76 -0.78 21.37
CA LYS A 281 -3.08 -0.31 20.98
C LYS A 281 -3.04 0.49 19.68
N GLU A 282 -2.05 1.35 19.55
CA GLU A 282 -1.87 2.16 18.35
C GLU A 282 -1.45 1.31 17.14
N GLU A 283 -0.61 0.29 17.32
CA GLU A 283 -0.30 -0.68 16.25
C GLU A 283 -1.57 -1.35 15.71
N ARG A 284 -2.49 -1.73 16.62
CA ARG A 284 -3.78 -2.32 16.25
C ARG A 284 -4.66 -1.32 15.49
N ARG A 285 -4.79 -0.08 15.95
CA ARG A 285 -5.53 0.96 15.21
C ARG A 285 -4.93 1.19 13.82
N ARG A 286 -3.61 1.35 13.72
CA ARG A 286 -2.92 1.54 12.45
C ARG A 286 -3.13 0.36 11.50
N LEU A 287 -3.10 -0.88 12.02
CA LEU A 287 -3.41 -2.06 11.22
C LEU A 287 -4.83 -2.04 10.67
N PHE A 288 -5.82 -1.69 11.50
CA PHE A 288 -7.20 -1.51 11.06
C PHE A 288 -7.29 -0.50 9.91
N TRP A 289 -6.70 0.68 10.10
CA TRP A 289 -6.76 1.76 9.12
C TRP A 289 -6.01 1.46 7.83
N LEU A 290 -4.92 0.69 7.88
CA LEU A 290 -4.24 0.18 6.68
C LEU A 290 -5.16 -0.76 5.89
N ILE A 291 -5.86 -1.66 6.58
CA ILE A 291 -6.80 -2.59 5.93
C ILE A 291 -8.03 -1.84 5.40
N TYR A 292 -8.51 -0.81 6.11
CA TYR A 292 -9.56 0.10 5.62
C TYR A 292 -9.15 0.76 4.30
N SER A 293 -7.94 1.34 4.22
CA SER A 293 -7.40 1.92 3.00
C SER A 293 -7.29 0.89 1.86
N LEU A 294 -6.79 -0.31 2.18
CA LEU A 294 -6.64 -1.40 1.22
C LEU A 294 -8.01 -1.88 0.69
N ASP A 295 -9.03 -1.99 1.54
CA ASP A 295 -10.38 -2.40 1.15
C ASP A 295 -10.97 -1.46 0.10
N ARG A 296 -10.85 -0.14 0.28
CA ARG A 296 -11.34 0.85 -0.71
C ARG A 296 -10.55 0.77 -2.02
N HIS A 297 -9.22 0.67 -1.93
CA HIS A 297 -8.38 0.55 -3.11
C HIS A 297 -8.69 -0.70 -3.94
N LEU A 298 -8.85 -1.86 -3.28
CA LEU A 298 -9.21 -3.10 -3.96
C LEU A 298 -10.66 -3.11 -4.42
N ALA A 299 -11.59 -2.50 -3.69
CA ALA A 299 -12.97 -2.35 -4.12
C ALA A 299 -13.09 -1.56 -5.43
N LEU A 300 -12.35 -0.45 -5.56
CA LEU A 300 -12.22 0.25 -6.83
C LEU A 300 -11.56 -0.62 -7.90
N SER A 301 -10.48 -1.33 -7.57
CA SER A 301 -9.75 -2.19 -8.52
C SER A 301 -10.60 -3.32 -9.11
N PHE A 302 -11.49 -3.91 -8.31
CA PHE A 302 -12.25 -5.11 -8.66
C PHE A 302 -13.75 -4.89 -8.81
N ASN A 303 -14.19 -3.63 -8.89
CA ASN A 303 -15.62 -3.29 -8.95
C ASN A 303 -16.43 -3.96 -7.83
N MET A 304 -15.87 -4.03 -6.61
CA MET A 304 -16.53 -4.69 -5.47
C MET A 304 -17.20 -3.68 -4.56
N ARG A 305 -18.15 -4.17 -3.75
CA ARG A 305 -18.62 -3.45 -2.57
C ARG A 305 -17.55 -3.42 -1.48
N LEU A 306 -17.68 -2.47 -0.57
CA LEU A 306 -16.78 -2.33 0.57
C LEU A 306 -16.93 -3.52 1.51
N GLY A 307 -15.79 -4.10 1.91
CA GLY A 307 -15.72 -5.15 2.91
C GLY A 307 -15.88 -4.60 4.32
N LEU A 308 -15.49 -3.35 4.55
CA LEU A 308 -15.63 -2.63 5.82
C LEU A 308 -16.45 -1.34 5.64
N PRO A 309 -17.78 -1.41 5.46
CA PRO A 309 -18.60 -0.21 5.26
C PRO A 309 -18.58 0.73 6.48
N GLU A 310 -18.87 2.00 6.22
CA GLU A 310 -19.01 3.06 7.22
C GLU A 310 -20.07 2.67 8.25
N GLY A 311 -19.77 2.92 9.53
CA GLY A 311 -20.67 2.57 10.64
C GLY A 311 -20.61 1.11 11.09
N THR A 312 -19.79 0.24 10.47
CA THR A 312 -19.63 -1.16 10.93
C THR A 312 -18.41 -1.37 11.83
N PHE A 313 -17.80 -0.29 12.32
CA PHE A 313 -16.58 -0.34 13.12
C PHE A 313 -16.55 0.78 14.16
N CYS A 314 -15.81 0.56 15.25
CA CYS A 314 -15.58 1.49 16.34
C CYS A 314 -14.07 1.54 16.62
N VAL A 315 -13.36 2.39 15.87
CA VAL A 315 -11.90 2.55 15.94
C VAL A 315 -11.58 4.05 15.86
N ARG A 316 -10.69 4.54 16.72
CA ARG A 316 -10.20 5.92 16.70
C ARG A 316 -9.19 6.12 15.58
N THR A 317 -9.17 7.32 15.03
CA THR A 317 -8.15 7.74 14.06
C THR A 317 -6.73 7.51 14.59
N PRO A 318 -5.75 7.20 13.71
CA PRO A 318 -4.36 7.02 14.15
C PRO A 318 -3.79 8.28 14.79
N LEU A 319 -2.82 8.10 15.69
CA LEU A 319 -1.99 9.19 16.17
C LEU A 319 -1.25 9.85 15.00
N PRO A 320 -1.09 11.20 15.03
CA PRO A 320 -0.27 11.91 14.05
C PRO A 320 1.11 11.28 13.92
N GLU A 321 1.65 11.26 12.71
CA GLU A 321 2.83 10.46 12.38
C GLU A 321 4.06 10.86 13.21
N LYS A 322 4.20 12.17 13.48
CA LYS A 322 5.24 12.70 14.35
C LYS A 322 5.14 12.18 15.79
N VAL A 323 3.92 12.10 16.34
CA VAL A 323 3.69 11.61 17.71
C VAL A 323 3.96 10.12 17.79
N TRP A 324 3.50 9.37 16.78
CA TRP A 324 3.73 7.92 16.68
C TRP A 324 5.21 7.58 16.72
N ARG A 325 6.04 8.25 15.91
CA ARG A 325 7.48 7.96 15.81
C ARG A 325 8.26 8.22 17.08
N SER A 326 7.80 9.18 17.90
CA SER A 326 8.43 9.53 19.18
C SER A 326 7.69 8.91 20.36
N LEU A 327 6.80 7.94 20.15
CA LEU A 327 5.92 7.43 21.21
C LEU A 327 6.67 6.65 22.29
N ASP A 328 7.89 6.22 22.02
CA ASP A 328 8.85 5.67 22.99
C ASP A 328 9.35 6.71 23.99
N THR A 329 9.56 7.96 23.57
CA THR A 329 10.11 9.04 24.42
C THR A 329 9.11 10.14 24.76
N ALA A 330 7.94 10.19 24.10
CA ALA A 330 6.97 11.26 24.23
C ALA A 330 6.40 11.36 25.64
N ASP A 331 6.10 12.57 26.09
CA ASP A 331 5.39 12.77 27.35
C ASP A 331 3.94 12.28 27.22
N LEU A 332 3.56 11.32 28.08
CA LEU A 332 2.28 10.62 28.04
C LEU A 332 1.12 11.54 28.41
N THR A 333 1.36 12.67 29.08
CA THR A 333 0.31 13.64 29.42
C THR A 333 -0.15 14.48 28.23
N TYR A 334 0.65 14.55 27.15
CA TYR A 334 0.38 15.35 25.97
C TYR A 334 -0.04 14.53 24.74
N ILE A 335 -0.34 13.24 24.92
CA ILE A 335 -0.83 12.40 23.82
C ILE A 335 -2.23 12.89 23.42
N PRO A 336 -2.46 13.24 22.14
CA PRO A 336 -3.72 13.79 21.70
C PRO A 336 -4.84 12.74 21.77
N THR A 337 -6.04 13.18 22.12
CA THR A 337 -7.24 12.35 22.04
C THR A 337 -7.71 12.27 20.59
N CYS A 338 -7.55 11.10 19.97
CA CYS A 338 -8.01 10.87 18.60
C CYS A 338 -9.54 10.68 18.52
N PRO A 339 -10.23 11.33 17.57
CA PRO A 339 -11.66 11.13 17.37
C PRO A 339 -11.98 9.71 16.88
N LEU A 340 -13.21 9.27 17.15
CA LEU A 340 -13.74 7.98 16.69
C LEU A 340 -14.21 8.06 15.22
N GLY A 341 -13.95 7.01 14.45
CA GLY A 341 -14.39 6.91 13.07
C GLY A 341 -13.36 7.42 12.05
N PRO A 342 -13.70 7.41 10.76
CA PRO A 342 -12.77 7.79 9.70
C PRO A 342 -12.43 9.29 9.79
N PRO A 343 -11.15 9.67 9.59
CA PRO A 343 -10.78 11.07 9.61
C PRO A 343 -11.41 11.80 8.42
N THR A 344 -11.85 13.02 8.68
CA THR A 344 -12.52 13.87 7.70
C THR A 344 -11.67 15.08 7.32
N GLN A 345 -10.38 15.12 7.65
CA GLN A 345 -9.50 16.24 7.34
C GLN A 345 -8.10 15.75 7.01
N ILE A 346 -7.49 16.30 5.96
CA ILE A 346 -6.07 16.10 5.65
C ILE A 346 -5.26 16.92 6.67
N SER A 347 -4.59 16.22 7.59
CA SER A 347 -3.94 16.83 8.75
C SER A 347 -2.41 16.91 8.64
N GLY A 348 -1.80 16.26 7.66
CA GLY A 348 -0.35 16.12 7.58
C GLY A 348 0.14 15.34 6.37
N CYS A 349 1.40 14.91 6.43
CA CYS A 349 2.09 14.25 5.32
C CYS A 349 2.28 12.74 5.52
N GLY A 350 2.02 12.22 6.72
CA GLY A 350 2.03 10.78 6.97
C GLY A 350 0.92 10.08 6.19
N PHE A 351 1.13 8.82 5.82
CA PHE A 351 0.18 8.04 5.02
C PHE A 351 -1.26 8.15 5.53
N PHE A 352 -1.47 7.93 6.84
CA PHE A 352 -2.80 8.01 7.43
C PHE A 352 -3.37 9.42 7.49
N GLU A 353 -2.51 10.44 7.59
CA GLU A 353 -2.92 11.85 7.73
C GLU A 353 -3.49 12.42 6.43
N TYR A 354 -2.92 12.03 5.27
CA TYR A 354 -3.43 12.49 3.98
C TYR A 354 -4.34 11.47 3.28
N PHE A 355 -4.03 10.17 3.37
CA PHE A 355 -4.72 9.18 2.55
C PHE A 355 -6.04 8.71 3.16
N LEU A 356 -6.19 8.63 4.49
CA LEU A 356 -7.46 8.21 5.08
C LEU A 356 -8.63 9.14 4.74
N PRO A 357 -8.52 10.47 4.82
CA PRO A 357 -9.58 11.37 4.37
C PRO A 357 -9.98 11.17 2.91
N LEU A 358 -9.00 10.88 2.04
CA LEU A 358 -9.25 10.56 0.62
C LEU A 358 -9.92 9.19 0.47
N ALA A 359 -9.49 8.19 1.23
CA ALA A 359 -10.10 6.86 1.23
C ALA A 359 -11.56 6.91 1.72
N THR A 360 -11.88 7.77 2.69
CA THR A 360 -13.26 8.03 3.13
C THR A 360 -14.13 8.53 1.98
N VAL A 361 -13.66 9.54 1.24
CA VAL A 361 -14.37 10.06 0.05
C VAL A 361 -14.56 8.95 -0.98
N LEU A 362 -13.51 8.18 -1.28
CA LEU A 362 -13.56 7.07 -2.21
C LEU A 362 -14.59 6.00 -1.78
N GLY A 363 -14.69 5.70 -0.48
CA GLY A 363 -15.69 4.78 0.07
C GLY A 363 -17.12 5.21 -0.28
N HIS A 364 -17.45 6.48 -0.06
CA HIS A 364 -18.78 7.01 -0.41
C HIS A 364 -19.07 6.97 -1.92
N ILE A 365 -18.06 7.21 -2.77
CA ILE A 365 -18.21 7.10 -4.23
C ILE A 365 -18.47 5.63 -4.62
N ILE A 366 -17.75 4.68 -4.02
CA ILE A 366 -17.96 3.23 -4.26
C ILE A 366 -19.38 2.82 -3.86
N ASP A 367 -19.85 3.22 -2.68
CA ASP A 367 -21.20 2.89 -2.22
C ASP A 367 -22.27 3.48 -3.14
N LEU A 368 -22.10 4.73 -3.56
CA LEU A 368 -22.98 5.39 -4.52
C LEU A 368 -23.00 4.67 -5.88
N HIS A 369 -21.85 4.25 -6.39
CA HIS A 369 -21.74 3.48 -7.63
C HIS A 369 -22.54 2.16 -7.57
N HIS A 370 -22.39 1.42 -6.47
CA HIS A 370 -23.15 0.17 -6.28
C HIS A 370 -24.63 0.39 -6.01
N TYR A 371 -24.99 1.50 -5.36
CA TYR A 371 -26.38 1.89 -5.17
C TYR A 371 -27.04 2.26 -6.52
N ARG A 372 -26.37 3.05 -7.37
CA ARG A 372 -26.82 3.36 -8.74
C ARG A 372 -27.00 2.10 -9.59
N SER A 373 -26.16 1.10 -9.38
CA SER A 373 -26.21 -0.18 -10.09
C SER A 373 -27.31 -1.13 -9.57
N HIS A 374 -28.03 -0.76 -8.51
CA HIS A 374 -29.05 -1.61 -7.91
C HIS A 374 -30.30 -1.69 -8.81
N PRO A 375 -30.80 -2.90 -9.19
CA PRO A 375 -31.89 -3.04 -10.17
C PRO A 375 -33.20 -2.32 -9.83
N THR A 376 -33.57 -2.30 -8.53
CA THR A 376 -34.80 -1.64 -8.06
C THR A 376 -34.57 -0.25 -7.47
N MET A 377 -33.50 -0.06 -6.70
CA MET A 377 -33.23 1.18 -5.94
C MET A 377 -32.42 2.22 -6.72
N GLY A 378 -31.69 1.83 -7.78
CA GLY A 378 -30.75 2.70 -8.48
C GLY A 378 -31.38 3.92 -9.15
N ASN A 379 -32.67 3.84 -9.50
CA ASN A 379 -33.42 4.96 -10.07
C ASN A 379 -33.78 6.05 -9.03
N TYR A 380 -33.58 5.78 -7.75
CA TYR A 380 -33.94 6.67 -6.64
C TYR A 380 -32.72 7.28 -5.94
N VAL A 381 -31.59 7.40 -6.65
CA VAL A 381 -30.39 8.03 -6.11
C VAL A 381 -30.68 9.50 -5.78
N PRO A 382 -30.61 9.92 -4.50
CA PRO A 382 -30.83 11.31 -4.15
C PRO A 382 -29.71 12.19 -4.71
N MET A 383 -30.06 13.26 -5.42
CA MET A 383 -29.07 14.26 -5.89
C MET A 383 -28.27 14.86 -4.72
N GLU A 384 -28.88 14.93 -3.54
CA GLU A 384 -28.23 15.39 -2.32
C GLU A 384 -27.04 14.51 -1.91
N ALA A 385 -27.07 13.21 -2.18
CA ALA A 385 -25.93 12.32 -1.91
C ALA A 385 -24.73 12.67 -2.79
N ILE A 386 -24.96 12.99 -4.07
CA ILE A 386 -23.93 13.43 -5.01
C ILE A 386 -23.34 14.76 -4.53
N ARG A 387 -24.21 15.72 -4.21
CA ARG A 387 -23.81 17.05 -3.72
C ARG A 387 -23.00 16.96 -2.42
N HIS A 388 -23.38 16.07 -1.51
CA HIS A 388 -22.63 15.85 -0.27
C HIS A 388 -21.21 15.36 -0.56
N ILE A 389 -21.04 14.42 -1.50
CA ILE A 389 -19.70 13.95 -1.91
C ILE A 389 -18.91 15.07 -2.61
N GLU A 390 -19.52 15.88 -3.47
CA GLU A 390 -18.87 17.05 -4.08
C GLU A 390 -18.34 18.03 -3.02
N VAL A 391 -19.12 18.29 -1.96
CA VAL A 391 -18.69 19.12 -0.81
C VAL A 391 -17.51 18.48 -0.08
N MET A 392 -17.53 17.17 0.12
CA MET A 392 -16.40 16.47 0.75
C MET A 392 -15.13 16.59 -0.09
N ILE A 393 -15.20 16.40 -1.42
CA ILE A 393 -14.06 16.58 -2.32
C ILE A 393 -13.53 18.02 -2.24
N SER A 394 -14.43 19.01 -2.36
CA SER A 394 -14.08 20.44 -2.31
C SER A 394 -13.43 20.83 -0.97
N SER A 395 -13.88 20.23 0.14
CA SER A 395 -13.30 20.46 1.47
C SER A 395 -11.86 19.96 1.55
N ARG A 396 -11.56 18.79 0.96
CA ARG A 396 -10.18 18.27 0.88
C ARG A 396 -9.28 19.15 0.01
N GLU A 397 -9.80 19.69 -1.10
CA GLU A 397 -9.05 20.63 -1.95
C GLU A 397 -8.65 21.90 -1.18
N GLN A 398 -9.57 22.45 -0.38
CA GLN A 398 -9.31 23.62 0.47
C GLN A 398 -8.27 23.31 1.55
N GLU A 399 -8.35 22.15 2.18
CA GLU A 399 -7.38 21.71 3.20
C GLU A 399 -5.97 21.55 2.63
N LEU A 400 -5.83 20.98 1.43
CA LEU A 400 -4.54 20.89 0.73
C LEU A 400 -3.96 22.27 0.43
N ALA A 401 -4.80 23.22 0.02
CA ALA A 401 -4.38 24.61 -0.20
C ALA A 401 -3.95 25.27 1.11
N ALA A 402 -4.65 25.04 2.22
CA ALA A 402 -4.31 25.58 3.53
C ALA A 402 -2.99 25.01 4.08
N LEU A 403 -2.73 23.71 3.90
CA LEU A 403 -1.46 23.07 4.27
C LEU A 403 -0.26 23.70 3.55
N LYS A 404 -0.46 24.18 2.30
CA LYS A 404 0.56 24.92 1.55
C LYS A 404 0.88 26.25 2.19
N SER A 405 -0.15 26.99 2.61
CA SER A 405 0.01 28.33 3.18
C SER A 405 0.68 28.30 4.54
N GLN A 406 0.29 27.38 5.42
CA GLN A 406 0.90 27.22 6.76
C GLN A 406 2.40 26.93 6.70
N ASN A 407 2.86 26.18 5.69
CA ASN A 407 4.28 25.86 5.53
C ASN A 407 5.10 27.00 4.89
N ASN A 408 4.45 27.95 4.22
CA ASN A 408 5.10 29.12 3.63
C ASN A 408 5.24 30.28 4.62
N GLU A 409 4.50 30.28 5.73
CA GLU A 409 4.53 31.32 6.78
C GLU A 409 5.62 31.12 7.84
N LEU A 410 6.39 30.03 7.81
CA LEU A 410 7.63 29.90 8.59
C LEU A 410 8.74 30.70 7.89
N PRO A 411 9.19 31.86 8.42
CA PRO A 411 10.17 32.69 7.75
C PRO A 411 11.55 32.01 7.77
N PRO A 412 12.36 32.14 6.70
CA PRO A 412 13.78 31.80 6.77
C PRO A 412 14.47 32.84 7.64
N ASN A 413 15.04 32.41 8.78
CA ASN A 413 15.98 33.14 9.64
C ASN A 413 16.00 34.68 9.48
N ASP A 414 15.33 35.40 10.38
CA ASP A 414 15.63 36.82 10.62
C ASP A 414 15.99 37.02 12.10
N PRO A 415 17.25 37.39 12.45
CA PRO A 415 17.70 37.53 13.81
C PRO A 415 17.41 38.93 14.34
N SER A 416 16.15 39.33 14.49
CA SER A 416 15.84 40.57 15.21
C SER A 416 14.35 40.76 15.48
N ILE A 417 13.86 40.31 16.65
CA ILE A 417 12.98 41.12 17.51
C ILE A 417 13.33 40.78 18.97
N GLN A 418 14.25 41.56 19.54
CA GLN A 418 14.29 41.84 20.96
C GLN A 418 13.14 42.82 21.27
N GLY A 419 12.34 42.55 22.30
CA GLY A 419 11.40 43.56 22.80
C GLY A 419 10.26 43.04 23.68
N LEU A 420 10.56 42.42 24.83
CA LEU A 420 9.64 42.40 25.98
C LEU A 420 10.41 42.88 27.22
N PRO A 421 9.87 43.82 28.01
CA PRO A 421 10.60 44.42 29.11
C PRO A 421 10.79 43.44 30.27
N GLN A 422 12.03 43.40 30.74
CA GLN A 422 12.50 42.72 31.93
C GLN A 422 11.75 43.19 33.19
N HIS A 423 11.41 42.25 34.08
CA HIS A 423 11.48 42.51 35.51
C HIS A 423 12.29 41.39 36.17
N SER A 424 13.42 41.78 36.74
CA SER A 424 14.45 40.95 37.34
C SER A 424 14.03 40.37 38.69
N THR A 425 14.58 39.21 39.06
CA THR A 425 15.52 39.04 40.21
C THR A 425 15.94 37.56 40.40
N GLY A 426 17.24 37.26 40.27
CA GLY A 426 17.87 35.98 40.66
C GLY A 426 19.28 35.81 40.05
N PRO A 427 20.33 35.41 40.82
CA PRO A 427 21.74 35.49 40.40
C PRO A 427 22.21 34.27 39.57
N PRO A 428 23.39 34.35 38.90
CA PRO A 428 23.75 33.48 37.78
C PRO A 428 24.57 32.26 38.21
N SER A 429 24.40 31.15 37.49
CA SER A 429 25.37 30.06 37.46
C SER A 429 25.58 29.62 36.01
N ASN A 430 26.81 29.86 35.54
CA ASN A 430 27.34 29.53 34.23
C ASN A 430 27.59 28.03 34.08
N SER A 431 27.07 27.42 33.01
CA SER A 431 27.76 26.35 32.27
C SER A 431 27.08 26.18 30.91
N THR A 432 27.69 26.79 29.90
CA THR A 432 27.33 26.67 28.49
C THR A 432 27.87 25.34 27.96
N GLU A 433 27.00 24.39 27.67
CA GLU A 433 27.28 23.32 26.68
C GLU A 433 26.32 23.52 25.51
N GLU A 434 26.90 23.94 24.39
CA GLU A 434 26.22 24.15 23.12
C GLU A 434 25.82 22.79 22.52
N PHE A 435 24.51 22.50 22.50
CA PHE A 435 23.96 21.42 21.69
C PHE A 435 23.80 21.90 20.24
N PRO A 436 24.35 21.20 19.23
CA PRO A 436 24.15 21.58 17.84
C PRO A 436 22.70 21.28 17.45
N SER A 437 22.00 22.34 17.06
CA SER A 437 20.67 22.28 16.45
C SER A 437 20.69 21.41 15.20
N SER A 438 19.79 20.44 15.17
CA SER A 438 19.57 19.54 14.04
C SER A 438 19.05 20.32 12.82
N ASN A 439 19.83 20.28 11.73
CA ASN A 439 19.44 20.81 10.42
C ASN A 439 18.21 20.05 9.87
N MET A 440 17.00 20.57 10.08
CA MET A 440 15.74 20.01 9.55
C MET A 440 14.91 21.02 8.73
N PRO A 441 15.23 21.32 7.44
CA PRO A 441 14.26 22.02 6.60
C PRO A 441 13.97 21.43 5.20
N ASN A 442 14.79 20.52 4.64
CA ASN A 442 14.67 20.16 3.21
C ASN A 442 13.80 18.92 2.92
N SER A 443 13.84 17.87 3.73
CA SER A 443 13.11 16.60 3.49
C SER A 443 11.60 16.71 3.77
N THR A 444 11.18 17.48 4.77
CA THR A 444 9.75 17.70 5.07
C THR A 444 9.06 18.51 3.96
N ARG A 445 9.80 19.42 3.32
CA ARG A 445 9.27 20.27 2.24
C ARG A 445 9.02 19.49 0.95
N SER A 446 9.87 18.51 0.60
CA SER A 446 9.67 17.65 -0.56
C SER A 446 8.47 16.71 -0.37
N ASN A 447 8.31 16.12 0.82
CA ASN A 447 7.17 15.25 1.11
C ASN A 447 5.84 16.00 1.05
N LEU A 448 5.76 17.23 1.54
CA LEU A 448 4.54 18.04 1.45
C LEU A 448 4.13 18.30 -0.01
N GLN A 449 5.09 18.63 -0.88
CA GLN A 449 4.81 18.86 -2.30
C GLN A 449 4.28 17.61 -3.00
N LEU A 450 4.87 16.44 -2.70
CA LEU A 450 4.41 15.15 -3.21
C LEU A 450 2.99 14.84 -2.72
N VAL A 451 2.73 14.96 -1.41
CA VAL A 451 1.39 14.76 -0.83
C VAL A 451 0.37 15.68 -1.52
N GLN A 452 0.71 16.95 -1.75
CA GLN A 452 -0.17 17.89 -2.43
C GLN A 452 -0.50 17.44 -3.84
N VAL A 453 0.51 17.25 -4.69
CA VAL A 453 0.28 16.98 -6.12
C VAL A 453 -0.43 15.64 -6.32
N TYR A 454 -0.08 14.60 -5.56
CA TYR A 454 -0.76 13.30 -5.64
C TYR A 454 -2.19 13.36 -5.09
N SER A 455 -2.42 14.05 -3.96
CA SER A 455 -3.77 14.18 -3.40
C SER A 455 -4.69 14.98 -4.33
N THR A 456 -4.18 16.06 -4.93
CA THR A 456 -4.92 16.83 -5.95
C THR A 456 -5.27 15.96 -7.16
N TYR A 457 -4.35 15.10 -7.62
CA TYR A 457 -4.65 14.16 -8.70
C TYR A 457 -5.78 13.19 -8.31
N LEU A 458 -5.71 12.60 -7.11
CA LEU A 458 -6.74 11.70 -6.60
C LEU A 458 -8.11 12.39 -6.50
N LEU A 459 -8.17 13.65 -6.07
CA LEU A 459 -9.42 14.43 -5.99
C LEU A 459 -10.05 14.68 -7.37
N HIS A 460 -9.24 14.94 -8.41
CA HIS A 460 -9.74 14.97 -9.78
C HIS A 460 -10.26 13.60 -10.24
N VAL A 461 -9.56 12.51 -9.92
CA VAL A 461 -10.04 11.15 -10.19
C VAL A 461 -11.35 10.87 -9.45
N PHE A 462 -11.54 11.39 -8.24
CA PHE A 462 -12.80 11.24 -7.50
C PHE A 462 -13.97 11.97 -8.19
N HIS A 463 -13.75 13.16 -8.73
CA HIS A 463 -14.76 13.81 -9.58
C HIS A 463 -15.07 13.00 -10.84
N ILE A 464 -14.05 12.44 -11.50
CA ILE A 464 -14.22 11.56 -12.67
C ILE A 464 -15.05 10.32 -12.29
N LEU A 465 -14.77 9.68 -11.14
CA LEU A 465 -15.53 8.52 -10.67
C LEU A 465 -16.95 8.88 -10.22
N LEU A 466 -17.18 10.09 -9.70
CA LEU A 466 -18.50 10.52 -9.23
C LEU A 466 -19.46 10.83 -10.38
N HIS A 467 -18.96 11.44 -11.46
CA HIS A 467 -19.75 11.92 -12.60
C HIS A 467 -19.62 11.06 -13.86
N GLY A 468 -18.53 10.30 -13.97
CA GLY A 468 -18.21 9.46 -15.11
C GLY A 468 -18.77 8.04 -15.00
N LYS A 469 -18.85 7.38 -16.15
CA LYS A 469 -19.02 5.93 -16.22
C LYS A 469 -17.70 5.26 -15.81
N TRP A 470 -17.76 4.24 -14.95
CA TRP A 470 -16.55 3.53 -14.52
C TRP A 470 -16.02 2.56 -15.59
N ASP A 471 -16.88 2.10 -16.49
CA ASP A 471 -16.54 1.12 -17.50
C ASP A 471 -16.10 1.81 -18.82
N PRO A 472 -14.87 1.56 -19.32
CA PRO A 472 -14.35 2.26 -20.49
C PRO A 472 -15.10 1.93 -21.77
N ILE A 473 -15.62 0.71 -21.92
CA ILE A 473 -16.39 0.32 -23.11
C ILE A 473 -17.75 1.00 -23.10
N SER A 474 -18.48 0.98 -21.98
CA SER A 474 -19.76 1.68 -21.83
C SER A 474 -19.60 3.20 -22.00
N MET A 475 -18.43 3.76 -21.65
CA MET A 475 -18.10 5.16 -21.88
C MET A 475 -17.90 5.48 -23.37
N ILE A 476 -17.18 4.64 -24.12
CA ILE A 476 -16.93 4.84 -25.55
C ILE A 476 -18.20 4.63 -26.39
N GLU A 477 -18.99 3.59 -26.08
CA GLU A 477 -20.20 3.25 -26.84
C GLU A 477 -21.33 4.28 -26.69
N ASP A 478 -21.37 4.95 -25.54
CA ASP A 478 -22.32 6.02 -25.21
C ASP A 478 -23.79 5.77 -25.62
N LYS A 479 -24.35 4.61 -25.26
CA LYS A 479 -25.70 4.19 -25.67
C LYS A 479 -26.85 5.03 -25.10
N ASP A 480 -26.57 5.81 -24.08
CA ASP A 480 -27.50 6.62 -23.27
C ASP A 480 -27.27 8.12 -23.46
N ASP A 481 -26.52 8.52 -24.49
CA ASP A 481 -26.20 9.93 -24.83
C ASP A 481 -25.55 10.71 -23.67
N TRP A 482 -24.81 10.03 -22.79
CA TRP A 482 -24.19 10.63 -21.60
C TRP A 482 -23.20 11.74 -21.97
N ILE A 483 -22.57 11.68 -23.16
CA ILE A 483 -21.65 12.73 -23.66
C ILE A 483 -22.33 14.10 -23.77
N THR A 484 -23.66 14.15 -23.89
CA THR A 484 -24.41 15.42 -23.96
C THR A 484 -24.79 15.99 -22.59
N SER A 485 -24.51 15.26 -21.51
CA SER A 485 -24.92 15.61 -20.15
C SER A 485 -23.97 16.60 -19.46
N GLU A 486 -24.47 17.30 -18.44
CA GLU A 486 -23.62 18.10 -17.53
C GLU A 486 -22.59 17.24 -16.79
N SER A 487 -22.95 15.99 -16.49
CA SER A 487 -22.07 15.03 -15.83
C SER A 487 -20.83 14.71 -16.67
N PHE A 488 -21.00 14.59 -18.00
CA PHE A 488 -19.87 14.46 -18.92
C PHE A 488 -18.98 15.70 -18.90
N LEU A 489 -19.56 16.91 -18.95
CA LEU A 489 -18.79 18.15 -18.94
C LEU A 489 -17.91 18.27 -17.67
N LYS A 490 -18.48 17.97 -16.51
CA LYS A 490 -17.72 17.90 -15.24
C LYS A 490 -16.59 16.88 -15.32
N CYS A 491 -16.91 15.66 -15.76
CA CYS A 491 -15.94 14.58 -15.89
C CYS A 491 -14.78 14.93 -16.85
N ALA A 492 -15.09 15.49 -18.02
CA ALA A 492 -14.11 15.91 -19.03
C ALA A 492 -13.20 17.03 -18.52
N SER A 493 -13.77 18.04 -17.86
CA SER A 493 -13.01 19.16 -17.27
C SER A 493 -11.99 18.68 -16.23
N HIS A 494 -12.41 17.77 -15.34
CA HIS A 494 -11.52 17.19 -14.33
C HIS A 494 -10.47 16.27 -14.93
N ALA A 495 -10.74 15.56 -16.04
CA ALA A 495 -9.75 14.73 -16.73
C ALA A 495 -8.63 15.54 -17.38
N LEU A 496 -8.96 16.67 -18.00
CA LEU A 496 -7.98 17.60 -18.54
C LEU A 496 -7.13 18.21 -17.42
N SER A 497 -7.77 18.64 -16.32
CA SER A 497 -7.08 19.16 -15.14
C SER A 497 -6.16 18.11 -14.50
N ALA A 498 -6.64 16.87 -14.37
CA ALA A 498 -5.87 15.74 -13.87
C ALA A 498 -4.60 15.49 -14.69
N THR A 499 -4.65 15.65 -16.01
CA THR A 499 -3.46 15.48 -16.86
C THR A 499 -2.42 16.57 -16.60
N GLY A 500 -2.87 17.82 -16.37
CA GLY A 500 -1.98 18.90 -15.93
C GLY A 500 -1.29 18.57 -14.60
N VAL A 501 -2.00 17.93 -13.67
CA VAL A 501 -1.42 17.47 -12.39
C VAL A 501 -0.46 16.30 -12.61
N VAL A 502 -0.76 15.34 -13.49
CA VAL A 502 0.19 14.25 -13.83
C VAL A 502 1.49 14.80 -14.40
N SER A 503 1.44 15.84 -15.25
CA SER A 503 2.66 16.49 -15.75
C SER A 503 3.52 17.06 -14.61
N GLN A 504 2.88 17.65 -13.60
CA GLN A 504 3.56 18.13 -12.38
C GLN A 504 4.14 16.97 -11.56
N ILE A 505 3.39 15.87 -11.40
CA ILE A 505 3.88 14.64 -10.75
C ILE A 505 5.14 14.15 -11.47
N MET A 506 5.10 14.00 -12.79
CA MET A 506 6.25 13.51 -13.57
C MET A 506 7.47 14.44 -13.52
N THR A 507 7.29 15.71 -13.12
CA THR A 507 8.39 16.65 -12.90
C THR A 507 8.99 16.51 -11.49
N LEU A 508 8.15 16.27 -10.48
CA LEU A 508 8.55 16.17 -9.07
C LEU A 508 9.02 14.76 -8.67
N ASP A 509 8.41 13.74 -9.26
CA ASP A 509 8.65 12.31 -9.03
C ASP A 509 8.67 11.57 -10.38
N PRO A 510 9.76 11.70 -11.16
CA PRO A 510 9.85 11.15 -12.52
C PRO A 510 9.85 9.61 -12.56
N GLU A 511 10.09 8.96 -11.43
CA GLU A 511 10.09 7.50 -11.28
C GLU A 511 8.84 6.98 -10.54
N LEU A 512 7.90 7.86 -10.17
CA LEU A 512 6.64 7.53 -9.48
C LEU A 512 6.84 6.69 -8.20
N LEU A 513 7.88 6.99 -7.43
CA LEU A 513 8.29 6.25 -6.24
C LEU A 513 7.48 6.61 -4.99
N PHE A 514 6.76 7.73 -4.98
CA PHE A 514 6.06 8.21 -3.79
C PHE A 514 4.91 7.30 -3.32
N MET A 515 4.12 6.75 -4.25
CA MET A 515 3.02 5.83 -3.92
C MET A 515 2.76 4.78 -5.03
N PRO A 516 3.79 4.00 -5.43
CA PRO A 516 3.75 3.15 -6.62
C PRO A 516 2.64 2.11 -6.60
N TYR A 517 2.35 1.52 -5.43
CA TYR A 517 1.28 0.54 -5.28
C TYR A 517 -0.12 1.13 -5.52
N LEU A 518 -0.38 2.33 -5.03
CA LEU A 518 -1.71 2.94 -5.08
C LEU A 518 -1.96 3.66 -6.40
N PHE A 519 -0.97 4.45 -6.87
CA PHE A 519 -1.14 5.40 -7.96
C PHE A 519 -1.66 4.76 -9.24
N GLY A 520 -1.20 3.55 -9.56
CA GLY A 520 -1.49 2.91 -10.83
C GLY A 520 -2.98 2.70 -11.12
N ILE A 521 -3.79 2.44 -10.09
CA ILE A 521 -5.24 2.27 -10.22
C ILE A 521 -5.93 3.62 -10.44
N TYR A 522 -5.51 4.66 -9.72
CA TYR A 522 -6.06 6.00 -9.92
C TYR A 522 -5.66 6.57 -11.28
N LEU A 523 -4.41 6.31 -11.71
CA LEU A 523 -3.92 6.64 -13.04
C LEU A 523 -4.78 6.00 -14.12
N LEU A 524 -5.09 4.71 -13.97
CA LEU A 524 -5.96 3.98 -14.89
C LEU A 524 -7.36 4.61 -14.96
N GLN A 525 -8.03 4.77 -13.81
CA GLN A 525 -9.39 5.28 -13.74
C GLN A 525 -9.52 6.70 -14.30
N GLY A 526 -8.54 7.58 -14.00
CA GLY A 526 -8.48 8.93 -14.58
C GLY A 526 -8.24 8.95 -16.09
N SER A 527 -7.71 7.86 -16.67
CA SER A 527 -7.37 7.78 -18.10
C SER A 527 -8.51 7.28 -19.00
N PHE A 528 -9.56 6.65 -18.46
CA PHE A 528 -10.60 6.02 -19.30
C PHE A 528 -11.33 6.99 -20.22
N ILE A 529 -11.62 8.20 -19.75
CA ILE A 529 -12.25 9.25 -20.56
C ILE A 529 -11.36 9.76 -21.69
N LEU A 530 -10.04 9.66 -21.56
CA LEU A 530 -9.14 10.03 -22.64
C LEU A 530 -9.21 9.03 -23.80
N LEU A 531 -9.57 7.76 -23.56
CA LEU A 531 -9.85 6.81 -24.63
C LEU A 531 -11.04 7.26 -25.48
N LEU A 532 -12.08 7.83 -24.85
CA LEU A 532 -13.23 8.41 -25.56
C LEU A 532 -12.78 9.61 -26.39
N PHE A 533 -11.94 10.51 -25.85
CA PHE A 533 -11.44 11.64 -26.63
C PHE A 533 -10.68 11.19 -27.87
N VAL A 534 -9.79 10.20 -27.73
CA VAL A 534 -9.04 9.64 -28.86
C VAL A 534 -9.95 8.92 -29.86
N ASP A 535 -10.98 8.19 -29.41
CA ASP A 535 -11.94 7.53 -30.30
C ASP A 535 -12.72 8.54 -31.17
N ARG A 536 -12.98 9.75 -30.64
CA ARG A 536 -13.71 10.83 -31.33
C ARG A 536 -12.84 11.77 -32.15
N MET A 537 -11.51 11.75 -31.98
CA MET A 537 -10.59 12.60 -32.74
C MET A 537 -10.76 12.50 -34.27
N PRO A 538 -10.96 11.32 -34.89
CA PRO A 538 -11.13 11.22 -36.35
C PRO A 538 -12.36 11.98 -36.88
N GLU A 539 -13.42 12.08 -36.07
CA GLU A 539 -14.66 12.79 -36.40
C GLU A 539 -14.49 14.32 -36.26
N LEU A 540 -13.66 14.75 -35.30
CA LEU A 540 -13.46 16.16 -34.94
C LEU A 540 -12.26 16.82 -35.65
N GLY A 541 -11.36 16.03 -36.23
CA GLY A 541 -10.11 16.48 -36.82
C GLY A 541 -8.93 16.52 -35.84
N PRO A 542 -7.70 16.73 -36.34
CA PRO A 542 -6.49 16.69 -35.52
C PRO A 542 -6.48 17.77 -34.45
N ASN A 543 -6.16 17.39 -33.22
CA ASN A 543 -6.13 18.29 -32.07
C ASN A 543 -4.85 18.05 -31.25
N ARG A 544 -3.84 18.90 -31.47
CA ARG A 544 -2.53 18.76 -30.83
C ARG A 544 -2.59 18.79 -29.30
N SER A 545 -3.50 19.55 -28.69
CA SER A 545 -3.59 19.60 -27.23
C SER A 545 -4.08 18.27 -26.65
N VAL A 546 -5.03 17.60 -27.33
CA VAL A 546 -5.49 16.27 -26.95
C VAL A 546 -4.38 15.23 -27.15
N GLU A 547 -3.60 15.34 -28.22
CA GLU A 547 -2.45 14.46 -28.46
C GLU A 547 -1.37 14.60 -27.37
N GLU A 548 -1.01 15.83 -26.98
CA GLU A 548 -0.04 16.12 -25.91
C GLU A 548 -0.51 15.60 -24.55
N VAL A 549 -1.80 15.76 -24.24
CA VAL A 549 -2.46 15.20 -23.05
C VAL A 549 -2.34 13.67 -23.06
N CYS A 550 -2.65 13.02 -24.18
CA CYS A 550 -2.58 11.56 -24.29
C CYS A 550 -1.15 11.03 -24.16
N GLU A 551 -0.16 11.66 -24.82
CA GLU A 551 1.25 11.25 -24.69
C GLU A 551 1.78 11.42 -23.27
N THR A 552 1.37 12.46 -22.54
CA THR A 552 1.73 12.66 -21.13
C THR A 552 1.23 11.50 -20.27
N ILE A 553 -0.01 11.08 -20.47
CA ILE A 553 -0.61 9.97 -19.71
C ILE A 553 -0.01 8.63 -20.12
N ILE A 554 0.23 8.40 -21.41
CA ILE A 554 0.91 7.18 -21.88
C ILE A 554 2.30 7.06 -21.24
N ARG A 555 3.07 8.17 -21.19
CA ARG A 555 4.37 8.20 -20.50
C ARG A 555 4.25 7.91 -19.00
N ALA A 556 3.25 8.45 -18.32
CA ALA A 556 3.02 8.15 -16.92
C ALA A 556 2.71 6.66 -16.68
N HIS A 557 1.91 6.03 -17.55
CA HIS A 557 1.68 4.58 -17.50
C HIS A 557 2.95 3.77 -17.82
N GLU A 558 3.82 4.25 -18.71
CA GLU A 558 5.11 3.62 -19.00
C GLU A 558 6.02 3.60 -17.79
N VAL A 559 6.18 4.75 -17.12
CA VAL A 559 6.96 4.84 -15.87
C VAL A 559 6.32 3.98 -14.79
N SER A 560 5.01 4.09 -14.56
CA SER A 560 4.31 3.32 -13.53
C SER A 560 4.52 1.82 -13.67
N VAL A 561 4.54 1.30 -14.91
CA VAL A 561 4.80 -0.12 -15.20
C VAL A 561 6.24 -0.53 -14.90
N VAL A 562 7.21 0.37 -15.08
CA VAL A 562 8.61 0.12 -14.74
C VAL A 562 8.79 0.09 -13.22
N THR A 563 8.13 1.00 -12.52
CA THR A 563 8.20 1.11 -11.06
C THR A 563 7.52 -0.03 -10.33
N LEU A 564 6.31 -0.43 -10.79
CA LEU A 564 5.60 -1.59 -10.27
C LEU A 564 4.95 -2.34 -11.43
N ASP A 565 5.47 -3.53 -11.73
CA ASP A 565 5.03 -4.32 -12.87
C ASP A 565 3.61 -4.87 -12.68
N THR A 566 2.64 -4.28 -13.37
CA THR A 566 1.27 -4.79 -13.42
C THR A 566 0.81 -5.10 -14.85
N THR A 567 0.20 -6.27 -15.03
CA THR A 567 -0.26 -6.76 -16.35
C THR A 567 -1.35 -5.87 -16.94
N PHE A 568 -2.26 -5.34 -16.12
CA PHE A 568 -3.36 -4.52 -16.59
C PHE A 568 -2.89 -3.17 -17.14
N GLN A 569 -1.93 -2.50 -16.49
CA GLN A 569 -1.37 -1.24 -17.01
C GLN A 569 -0.62 -1.46 -18.31
N LYS A 570 0.13 -2.56 -18.44
CA LYS A 570 0.79 -2.95 -19.70
C LYS A 570 -0.23 -3.09 -20.84
N ASN A 571 -1.35 -3.76 -20.58
CA ASN A 571 -2.40 -3.96 -21.58
C ASN A 571 -3.11 -2.64 -21.91
N PHE A 572 -3.45 -1.85 -20.89
CA PHE A 572 -4.07 -0.53 -21.07
C PHE A 572 -3.19 0.40 -21.91
N ARG A 573 -1.90 0.52 -21.58
CA ARG A 573 -0.93 1.32 -22.34
C ARG A 573 -0.86 0.89 -23.80
N LYS A 574 -0.81 -0.42 -24.08
CA LYS A 574 -0.80 -0.95 -25.45
C LYS A 574 -2.06 -0.52 -26.21
N VAL A 575 -3.23 -0.66 -25.59
CA VAL A 575 -4.50 -0.19 -26.17
C VAL A 575 -4.41 1.30 -26.45
N PHE A 576 -4.11 2.12 -25.43
CA PHE A 576 -4.12 3.57 -25.52
C PHE A 576 -3.13 4.10 -26.58
N ARG A 577 -1.90 3.59 -26.62
CA ARG A 577 -0.90 3.98 -27.63
C ARG A 577 -1.33 3.58 -29.04
N SER A 578 -1.96 2.42 -29.19
CA SER A 578 -2.55 2.01 -30.48
C SER A 578 -3.71 2.92 -30.89
N MET A 579 -4.57 3.33 -29.94
CA MET A 579 -5.68 4.24 -30.25
C MET A 579 -5.18 5.58 -30.76
N LEU A 580 -4.18 6.16 -30.09
CA LEU A 580 -3.63 7.46 -30.44
C LEU A 580 -2.95 7.42 -31.81
N TYR A 581 -2.16 6.37 -32.06
CA TYR A 581 -1.51 6.17 -33.35
C TYR A 581 -2.52 6.05 -34.50
N ASP A 582 -3.57 5.24 -34.32
CA ASP A 582 -4.64 5.11 -35.33
C ASP A 582 -5.34 6.46 -35.55
N ALA A 583 -5.69 7.17 -34.47
CA ALA A 583 -6.34 8.49 -34.54
C ALA A 583 -5.51 9.57 -35.28
N GLN A 584 -4.19 9.46 -35.23
CA GLN A 584 -3.27 10.34 -35.97
C GLN A 584 -3.14 9.98 -37.45
N GLN A 585 -3.55 8.78 -37.88
CA GLN A 585 -3.41 8.31 -39.26
C GLN A 585 -4.72 8.35 -40.05
N THR A 586 -4.72 9.09 -41.15
CA THR A 586 -5.85 9.25 -42.09
C THR A 586 -5.97 8.10 -43.11
N GLY A 587 -5.73 6.84 -42.72
CA GLY A 587 -5.72 5.68 -43.62
C GLY A 587 -6.88 4.69 -43.38
N PRO A 588 -7.73 4.35 -44.37
CA PRO A 588 -8.95 3.54 -44.18
C PRO A 588 -8.74 2.02 -44.06
N HIS A 589 -7.52 1.50 -44.17
CA HIS A 589 -7.28 0.05 -44.15
C HIS A 589 -6.83 -0.39 -42.75
N SER A 590 -7.63 -1.25 -42.09
CA SER A 590 -7.45 -1.92 -40.77
C SER A 590 -8.14 -1.32 -39.52
N TRP A 591 -8.89 -0.22 -39.64
CA TRP A 591 -9.57 0.43 -38.51
C TRP A 591 -10.49 -0.51 -37.72
N ASP A 592 -11.32 -1.30 -38.39
CA ASP A 592 -12.28 -2.19 -37.74
C ASP A 592 -11.61 -3.36 -37.01
N GLU A 593 -10.55 -3.93 -37.58
CA GLU A 593 -9.78 -5.00 -36.94
C GLU A 593 -9.01 -4.47 -35.71
N HIS A 594 -8.43 -3.27 -35.82
CA HIS A 594 -7.78 -2.59 -34.70
C HIS A 594 -8.78 -2.25 -33.60
N LYS A 595 -9.97 -1.78 -33.97
CA LYS A 595 -11.06 -1.49 -33.02
C LYS A 595 -11.55 -2.76 -32.30
N ALA A 596 -11.73 -3.86 -33.03
CA ALA A 596 -12.11 -5.15 -32.46
C ALA A 596 -11.07 -5.69 -31.47
N ARG A 597 -9.78 -5.68 -31.83
CA ARG A 597 -8.68 -6.11 -30.93
C ARG A 597 -8.57 -5.25 -29.67
N ARG A 598 -8.72 -3.94 -29.80
CA ARG A 598 -8.74 -3.02 -28.65
C ARG A 598 -9.91 -3.33 -27.72
N ARG A 599 -11.08 -3.58 -28.29
CA ARG A 599 -12.29 -3.94 -27.53
C ARG A 599 -12.13 -5.27 -26.80
N GLU A 600 -11.50 -6.26 -27.43
CA GLU A 600 -11.16 -7.54 -26.79
C GLU A 600 -10.24 -7.32 -25.57
N LEU A 601 -9.16 -6.55 -25.72
CA LEU A 601 -8.25 -6.24 -24.61
C LEU A 601 -8.92 -5.44 -23.49
N LEU A 602 -9.78 -4.46 -23.81
CA LEU A 602 -10.55 -3.73 -22.80
C LEU A 602 -11.63 -4.61 -22.16
N SER A 603 -12.15 -5.62 -22.87
CA SER A 603 -13.17 -6.52 -22.32
C SER A 603 -12.65 -7.43 -21.21
N LEU A 604 -11.33 -7.58 -21.09
CA LEU A 604 -10.69 -8.24 -19.95
C LEU A 604 -10.96 -7.50 -18.64
N TYR A 605 -11.18 -6.18 -18.70
CA TYR A 605 -11.32 -5.32 -17.52
C TYR A 605 -12.59 -4.48 -17.58
N ARG A 606 -13.64 -4.91 -16.87
CA ARG A 606 -14.97 -4.31 -16.95
C ARG A 606 -15.50 -3.89 -15.57
N TRP A 607 -16.03 -2.68 -15.48
CA TRP A 607 -16.71 -2.15 -14.29
C TRP A 607 -18.22 -2.11 -14.48
N THR A 608 -18.77 -3.24 -14.91
CA THR A 608 -20.22 -3.44 -15.06
C THR A 608 -20.77 -4.26 -13.89
N PRO A 609 -22.09 -4.25 -13.62
CA PRO A 609 -22.68 -4.99 -12.49
C PRO A 609 -22.35 -6.50 -12.45
N LEU A 610 -22.01 -7.10 -13.59
CA LEU A 610 -21.69 -8.53 -13.72
C LEU A 610 -20.19 -8.81 -13.85
N SER A 611 -19.34 -7.81 -13.68
CA SER A 611 -17.89 -7.92 -13.89
C SER A 611 -17.10 -7.46 -12.68
N HIS A 612 -15.88 -7.99 -12.54
CA HIS A 612 -15.04 -7.83 -11.36
C HIS A 612 -13.83 -6.92 -11.61
N GLY A 613 -13.99 -5.86 -12.41
CA GLY A 613 -12.93 -4.89 -12.69
C GLY A 613 -11.69 -5.57 -13.27
N LEU A 614 -10.59 -5.55 -12.51
CA LEU A 614 -9.29 -6.13 -12.88
C LEU A 614 -9.13 -7.63 -12.61
N ALA A 615 -10.14 -8.32 -12.07
CA ALA A 615 -10.08 -9.76 -11.87
C ALA A 615 -10.43 -10.48 -13.18
N TYR A 616 -9.39 -10.74 -13.99
CA TYR A 616 -9.43 -11.55 -15.21
C TYR A 616 -8.69 -12.86 -15.01
#